data_AF-A0A1M4LGH6-F1
#
_entry.id   AF-A0A1M4LGH6-F1
#
_cell.length_a   1.000
_cell.length_b   1.000
_cell.length_c   1.000
_cell.angle_alpha   90.00
_cell.angle_beta   90.00
_cell.angle_gamma   90.00
#
_symmetry.space_group_name_H-M   'P 1'
#
loop_
_entity.id
_entity.type
_entity.pdbx_description
1 polymer ?
#
loop_
_entity_poly.entity_id
_entity_poly.type
_entity_poly.pdbx_seq_one_letter_code
_entity_poly.pdbx_strand_id
1 'polypeptide(L)'
;MSQKTGIPIGTLNKYVAQTSTASFTNAAKIAVAVGISLEEMAFGRSASSVAATTNHSQPINPSLMQRLGQFVDMAFREEGGRIRDLELVIETGKAYNDLCALVDDLTDADAVEEALPLVKRRLKKRLADTANNPANRKHSA
;
A
#
# COMPACT_ATOMS: atom_id res chain seq x y z
N MET A 1 -7.09 -37.04 -8.56
CA MET A 1 -7.86 -35.77 -8.57
C MET A 1 -9.32 -35.95 -8.17
N SER A 2 -10.11 -36.81 -8.84
CA SER A 2 -11.52 -37.07 -8.48
C SER A 2 -11.73 -37.41 -7.00
N GLN A 3 -10.91 -38.30 -6.42
CA GLN A 3 -10.98 -38.65 -4.99
C GLN A 3 -10.63 -37.50 -4.04
N LYS A 4 -9.81 -36.53 -4.47
CA LYS A 4 -9.41 -35.38 -3.64
C LYS A 4 -10.43 -34.25 -3.67
N THR A 5 -11.11 -34.05 -4.81
CA THR A 5 -12.06 -32.94 -5.00
C THR A 5 -13.52 -33.37 -4.81
N GLY A 6 -13.82 -34.67 -4.88
CA GLY A 6 -15.19 -35.20 -4.95
C GLY A 6 -15.89 -34.87 -6.28
N ILE A 7 -15.15 -34.41 -7.30
CA ILE A 7 -15.69 -34.08 -8.62
C ILE A 7 -15.48 -35.27 -9.55
N PRO A 8 -16.52 -35.76 -10.26
CA PRO A 8 -16.38 -36.87 -11.20
C PRO A 8 -15.29 -36.63 -12.24
N ILE A 9 -14.55 -37.68 -12.60
CA ILE A 9 -13.41 -37.57 -13.52
C ILE A 9 -13.82 -37.04 -14.90
N GLY A 10 -15.01 -37.43 -15.38
CA GLY A 10 -15.56 -36.90 -16.63
C GLY A 10 -15.81 -35.39 -16.59
N THR A 11 -16.19 -34.85 -15.44
CA THR A 11 -16.38 -33.41 -15.25
C THR A 11 -15.04 -32.67 -15.21
N LEU A 12 -14.05 -33.22 -14.50
CA LEU A 12 -12.68 -32.68 -14.49
C LEU A 12 -12.07 -32.65 -15.91
N ASN A 13 -12.28 -33.72 -16.69
CA ASN A 13 -11.80 -33.77 -18.09
C ASN A 13 -12.42 -32.67 -18.95
N LYS A 14 -13.71 -32.35 -18.75
CA LYS A 14 -14.36 -31.23 -19.46
C LYS A 14 -13.75 -29.88 -19.10
N TYR A 15 -13.40 -29.67 -17.83
CA TYR A 15 -12.75 -28.43 -17.38
C TYR A 15 -11.35 -28.29 -17.98
N VAL A 16 -10.56 -29.36 -17.99
CA VAL A 16 -9.22 -29.38 -18.61
C VAL A 16 -9.31 -29.14 -20.12
N ALA A 17 -10.30 -29.74 -20.79
CA ALA A 17 -10.56 -29.53 -22.21
C ALA A 17 -11.22 -28.17 -22.52
N GLN A 18 -11.49 -27.33 -21.51
CA GLN A 18 -12.18 -26.04 -21.65
C GLN A 18 -13.56 -26.11 -22.34
N THR A 19 -14.19 -27.28 -22.34
CA THR A 19 -15.53 -27.49 -22.91
C THR A 19 -16.64 -27.20 -21.89
N SER A 20 -16.27 -26.87 -20.65
CA SER A 20 -17.18 -26.48 -19.59
C SER A 20 -16.47 -25.57 -18.58
N THR A 21 -17.22 -24.62 -18.01
CA THR A 21 -16.72 -23.73 -16.97
C THR A 21 -17.01 -24.32 -15.59
N ALA A 22 -16.03 -24.31 -14.70
CA ALA A 22 -16.25 -24.73 -13.31
C ALA A 22 -17.14 -23.72 -12.58
N SER A 23 -18.11 -24.22 -11.80
CA SER A 23 -18.80 -23.38 -10.83
C SER A 23 -17.82 -22.92 -9.74
N PHE A 24 -18.13 -21.81 -9.07
CA PHE A 24 -17.33 -21.31 -7.95
C PHE A 24 -17.04 -22.39 -6.90
N THR A 25 -18.05 -23.19 -6.53
CA THR A 25 -17.89 -24.27 -5.56
C THR A 25 -16.92 -25.36 -6.04
N ASN A 26 -16.95 -25.73 -7.32
CA ASN A 26 -16.04 -26.73 -7.88
C ASN A 26 -14.62 -26.16 -8.03
N ALA A 27 -14.51 -24.89 -8.41
CA ALA A 27 -13.28 -24.13 -8.46
C ALA A 27 -12.59 -24.11 -7.06
N ALA A 28 -13.33 -23.79 -6.01
CA ALA A 28 -12.82 -23.81 -4.63
C ALA A 28 -12.34 -25.21 -4.20
N LYS A 29 -13.10 -26.28 -4.52
CA LYS A 29 -12.67 -27.66 -4.24
C LYS A 29 -11.38 -28.04 -4.95
N ILE A 30 -11.19 -27.58 -6.19
CA ILE A 30 -9.95 -27.81 -6.96
C ILE A 30 -8.79 -27.05 -6.32
N ALA A 31 -8.98 -25.78 -5.98
CA ALA A 31 -7.95 -24.95 -5.33
C ALA A 31 -7.45 -25.59 -4.02
N VAL A 32 -8.38 -26.00 -3.14
CA VAL A 32 -8.05 -26.69 -1.88
C VAL A 32 -7.31 -28.01 -2.13
N ALA A 33 -7.74 -28.82 -3.10
CA ALA A 33 -7.12 -30.11 -3.38
C ALA A 33 -5.68 -30.00 -3.94
N VAL A 34 -5.35 -28.86 -4.56
CA VAL A 34 -4.04 -28.56 -5.13
C VAL A 34 -3.18 -27.74 -4.14
N GLY A 35 -3.77 -27.20 -3.09
CA GLY A 35 -3.06 -26.40 -2.09
C GLY A 35 -2.75 -24.97 -2.56
N ILE A 36 -3.54 -24.43 -3.49
CA ILE A 36 -3.43 -23.04 -3.98
C ILE A 36 -4.65 -22.23 -3.57
N SER A 37 -4.51 -20.90 -3.54
CA SER A 37 -5.65 -20.02 -3.29
C SER A 37 -6.57 -19.95 -4.51
N LEU A 38 -7.84 -19.57 -4.30
CA LEU A 38 -8.76 -19.35 -5.42
C LEU A 38 -8.31 -18.17 -6.30
N GLU A 39 -7.68 -17.16 -5.70
CA GLU A 39 -7.08 -16.03 -6.40
C GLU A 39 -5.93 -16.48 -7.30
N GLU A 40 -5.02 -17.30 -6.78
CA GLU A 40 -3.92 -17.90 -7.55
C GLU A 40 -4.43 -18.72 -8.73
N MET A 41 -5.50 -19.48 -8.52
CA MET A 41 -6.13 -20.26 -9.59
C MET A 41 -6.86 -19.39 -10.64
N ALA A 42 -7.46 -18.27 -10.23
CA ALA A 42 -8.21 -17.39 -11.13
C ALA A 42 -7.29 -16.49 -11.99
N PHE A 43 -6.18 -16.03 -11.41
CA PHE A 43 -5.30 -15.03 -12.02
C PHE A 43 -3.92 -15.55 -12.40
N GLY A 44 -3.61 -16.81 -12.11
CA GLY A 44 -2.32 -17.43 -12.44
C GLY A 44 -1.13 -16.82 -11.67
N ARG A 45 -1.40 -16.16 -10.54
CA ARG A 45 -0.39 -15.52 -9.69
C ARG A 45 -0.12 -16.40 -8.48
N SER A 46 1.05 -17.02 -8.42
CA SER A 46 1.48 -17.67 -7.19
C SER A 46 1.63 -16.64 -6.08
N ALA A 47 1.27 -17.02 -4.84
CA ALA A 47 1.40 -16.14 -3.68
C ALA A 47 2.82 -15.54 -3.52
N SER A 48 3.85 -16.18 -4.08
CA SER A 48 5.22 -15.67 -4.13
C SER A 48 5.48 -14.53 -5.14
N SER A 49 4.53 -14.25 -6.05
CA SER A 49 4.61 -13.17 -7.06
C SER A 49 3.88 -11.91 -6.62
N VAL A 50 3.14 -11.95 -5.51
CA VAL A 50 2.85 -10.72 -4.78
C VAL A 50 4.11 -10.46 -3.98
N ALA A 51 5.00 -9.63 -4.54
CA ALA A 51 6.02 -8.98 -3.75
C ALA A 51 5.34 -8.54 -2.46
N ALA A 52 5.76 -9.15 -1.36
CA ALA A 52 5.28 -8.86 -0.04
C ALA A 52 5.65 -7.42 0.30
N THR A 53 4.85 -6.45 -0.15
CA THR A 53 4.40 -5.42 0.78
C THR A 53 3.45 -6.12 1.73
N THR A 54 3.99 -6.98 2.60
CA THR A 54 3.48 -7.07 3.96
C THR A 54 3.68 -5.67 4.51
N ASN A 55 2.74 -4.78 4.22
CA ASN A 55 2.42 -3.66 5.08
C ASN A 55 2.09 -4.34 6.40
N HIS A 56 3.11 -4.61 7.21
CA HIS A 56 2.94 -4.69 8.64
C HIS A 56 2.17 -3.42 8.95
N SER A 57 0.88 -3.57 9.21
CA SER A 57 0.06 -2.49 9.72
C SER A 57 0.58 -2.26 11.13
N GLN A 58 1.76 -1.64 11.22
CA GLN A 58 2.29 -1.19 12.47
C GLN A 58 1.25 -0.21 13.01
N PRO A 59 0.80 -0.40 14.26
CA PRO A 59 -0.17 0.49 14.86
C PRO A 59 0.38 1.92 14.77
N ILE A 60 -0.47 2.84 14.33
CA ILE A 60 -0.08 4.24 14.17
C ILE A 60 0.39 4.77 15.52
N ASN A 61 1.66 5.16 15.59
CA ASN A 61 2.22 5.78 16.79
C ASN A 61 1.81 7.27 16.83
N PRO A 62 0.95 7.70 17.79
CA PRO A 62 0.47 9.08 17.85
C PRO A 62 1.59 10.09 18.10
N SER A 63 2.64 9.71 18.84
CA SER A 63 3.79 10.56 19.11
C SER A 63 4.61 10.81 17.84
N LEU A 64 4.75 9.79 16.98
CA LEU A 64 5.39 9.94 15.67
C LEU A 64 4.57 10.83 14.74
N MET A 65 3.24 10.67 14.73
CA MET A 65 2.33 11.55 13.97
C MET A 65 2.48 13.02 14.39
N GLN A 66 2.49 13.28 15.70
CA GLN A 66 2.65 14.63 16.23
C GLN A 66 4.00 15.23 15.81
N ARG A 67 5.08 14.45 15.91
CA ARG A 67 6.42 14.89 15.53
C ARG A 67 6.53 15.17 14.03
N LEU A 68 5.95 14.32 13.19
CA LEU A 68 5.86 14.56 11.75
C LEU A 68 5.05 15.83 11.46
N GLY A 69 3.95 16.08 12.16
CA GLY A 69 3.16 17.31 12.01
C GLY A 69 3.98 18.56 12.32
N GLN A 70 4.75 18.56 13.42
CA GLN A 70 5.65 19.66 13.75
C GLN A 70 6.74 19.85 12.70
N PHE A 71 7.31 18.75 12.21
CA PHE A 71 8.32 18.75 11.16
C PHE A 71 7.78 19.33 9.83
N VAL A 72 6.56 18.96 9.45
CA VAL A 72 5.89 19.54 8.27
C VAL A 72 5.65 21.03 8.46
N ASP A 73 5.08 21.46 9.60
CA ASP A 73 4.83 22.89 9.87
C ASP A 73 6.14 23.70 9.81
N MET A 74 7.22 23.20 10.42
CA MET A 74 8.54 23.83 10.36
C MET A 74 9.06 23.96 8.92
N ALA A 75 8.93 22.90 8.11
CA ALA A 75 9.37 22.93 6.72
C ALA A 75 8.57 23.94 5.87
N PHE A 76 7.26 24.10 6.12
CA PHE A 76 6.45 25.12 5.46
C PHE A 76 6.88 26.54 5.85
N ARG A 77 7.18 26.77 7.14
CA ARG A 77 7.66 28.07 7.62
C ARG A 77 9.03 28.43 7.05
N GLU A 78 9.94 27.45 6.90
CA GLU A 78 11.24 27.65 6.26
C GLU A 78 11.12 28.15 4.81
N GLU A 79 10.11 27.66 4.08
CA GLU A 79 9.81 28.08 2.70
C GLU A 79 8.96 29.38 2.65
N GLY A 80 8.80 30.08 3.79
CA GLY A 80 8.05 31.34 3.89
C GLY A 80 6.53 31.19 3.83
N GLY A 81 6.02 29.96 3.87
CA GLY A 81 4.60 29.65 3.79
C GLY A 81 3.92 29.55 5.16
N ARG A 82 2.58 29.60 5.13
CA ARG A 82 1.72 29.10 6.22
C ARG A 82 0.85 28.00 5.64
N ILE A 83 0.71 26.92 6.39
CA ILE A 83 -0.15 25.80 6.03
C ILE A 83 -1.45 25.87 6.84
N ARG A 84 -2.58 25.56 6.20
CA ARG A 84 -3.88 25.46 6.88
C ARG A 84 -3.95 24.16 7.69
N ASP A 85 -4.69 24.14 8.79
CA ASP A 85 -4.79 22.96 9.67
C ASP A 85 -5.15 21.67 8.91
N LEU A 86 -6.13 21.75 8.00
CA LEU A 86 -6.54 20.59 7.20
C LEU A 86 -5.45 20.14 6.22
N GLU A 87 -4.75 21.09 5.59
CA GLU A 87 -3.63 20.79 4.70
C GLU A 87 -2.45 20.19 5.49
N LEU A 88 -2.22 20.65 6.71
CA LEU A 88 -1.17 20.13 7.60
C LEU A 88 -1.41 18.65 7.90
N VAL A 89 -2.65 18.26 8.20
CA VAL A 89 -3.02 16.86 8.40
C VAL A 89 -2.73 16.02 7.16
N ILE A 90 -3.11 16.52 5.98
CA ILE A 90 -2.88 15.83 4.69
C ILE A 90 -1.39 15.66 4.42
N GLU A 91 -0.59 16.71 4.56
CA GLU A 91 0.86 16.64 4.33
C GLU A 91 1.59 15.80 5.38
N THR A 92 1.12 15.80 6.63
CA THR A 92 1.62 14.91 7.68
C THR A 92 1.38 13.44 7.31
N GLY A 93 0.18 13.11 6.80
CA GLY A 93 -0.13 11.76 6.30
C GLY A 93 0.74 11.35 5.12
N LYS A 94 1.01 12.27 4.18
CA LYS A 94 1.95 12.00 3.07
C LYS A 94 3.38 11.78 3.57
N ALA A 95 3.84 12.60 4.52
CA ALA A 95 5.16 12.45 5.12
C ALA A 95 5.30 11.12 5.87
N TYR A 96 4.25 10.66 6.53
CA TYR A 96 4.21 9.33 7.14
C TYR A 96 4.33 8.20 6.10
N ASN A 97 3.58 8.29 5.01
CA ASN A 97 3.67 7.30 3.94
C ASN A 97 5.07 7.30 3.27
N ASP A 98 5.67 8.48 3.11
CA ASP A 98 7.05 8.59 2.65
C ASP A 98 8.02 7.89 3.61
N LEU A 99 7.82 8.02 4.93
CA LEU A 99 8.62 7.38 5.95
C LEU A 99 8.44 5.85 5.94
N CYS A 100 7.19 5.36 5.83
CA CYS A 100 6.89 3.93 5.70
C CYS A 100 7.52 3.30 4.45
N ALA A 101 7.78 4.10 3.41
CA ALA A 101 8.44 3.64 2.19
C ALA A 101 9.98 3.66 2.28
N LEU A 102 10.55 4.27 3.32
CA LEU A 102 11.99 4.40 3.53
C LEU A 102 12.50 3.54 4.69
N VAL A 103 11.63 3.25 5.67
CA VAL A 103 11.99 2.58 6.92
C VAL A 103 11.12 1.34 7.08
N ASP A 104 11.76 0.17 7.22
CA ASP A 104 11.08 -1.10 7.40
C ASP A 104 10.44 -1.23 8.80
N ASP A 105 11.06 -0.65 9.83
CA ASP A 105 10.57 -0.64 11.22
C ASP A 105 10.51 0.79 11.79
N LEU A 106 9.32 1.33 11.97
CA LEU A 106 9.11 2.68 12.50
C LEU A 106 9.34 2.81 14.01
N THR A 107 9.61 1.69 14.69
CA THR A 107 10.00 1.70 16.10
C THR A 107 11.50 1.92 16.30
N ASP A 108 12.31 1.74 15.24
CA ASP A 108 13.72 2.08 15.22
C ASP A 108 13.89 3.60 15.05
N ALA A 109 14.20 4.26 16.18
CA ALA A 109 14.39 5.70 16.21
C ALA A 109 15.55 6.16 15.31
N ASP A 110 16.64 5.39 15.24
CA ASP A 110 17.82 5.78 14.47
C ASP A 110 17.53 5.72 12.97
N ALA A 111 16.85 4.66 12.52
CA ALA A 111 16.40 4.53 11.14
C ALA A 111 15.41 5.64 10.74
N VAL A 112 14.50 6.02 11.64
CA VAL A 112 13.58 7.14 11.42
C VAL A 112 14.34 8.47 11.28
N GLU A 113 15.29 8.77 12.17
CA GLU A 113 16.10 10.00 12.08
C GLU A 113 16.90 10.08 10.78
N GLU A 114 17.47 8.96 10.33
CA GLU A 114 18.23 8.89 9.08
C GLU A 114 17.34 9.14 7.85
N ALA A 115 16.07 8.73 7.91
CA ALA A 115 15.12 8.93 6.83
C ALA A 115 14.53 10.35 6.77
N LEU A 116 14.49 11.09 7.89
CA LEU A 116 13.87 12.43 7.95
C LEU A 116 14.41 13.44 6.92
N PRO A 117 15.73 13.55 6.65
CA PRO A 117 16.25 14.43 5.59
C PRO A 117 15.68 14.12 4.20
N LEU A 118 15.46 12.83 3.88
CA LEU A 118 14.88 12.42 2.60
C LEU A 118 13.40 12.77 2.52
N VAL A 119 12.65 12.58 3.61
CA VAL A 119 11.25 13.02 3.73
C VAL A 119 11.16 14.55 3.57
N LYS A 120 12.07 15.33 4.20
CA LYS A 120 12.15 16.78 4.03
C LYS A 120 12.31 17.17 2.56
N ARG A 121 13.24 16.51 1.87
CA ARG A 121 13.52 16.79 0.45
C ARG A 121 12.30 16.51 -0.43
N ARG A 122 11.58 15.41 -0.19
CA ARG A 122 10.33 15.08 -0.91
C ARG A 122 9.24 16.12 -0.64
N LEU A 123 9.09 16.56 0.62
CA LEU A 123 8.14 17.61 0.99
C LEU A 123 8.46 18.93 0.28
N LYS A 124 9.70 19.41 0.33
CA LYS A 124 10.14 20.64 -0.36
C LYS A 124 9.90 20.56 -1.87
N LYS A 125 10.15 19.41 -2.48
CA LYS A 125 9.85 19.19 -3.89
C LYS A 125 8.36 19.36 -4.19
N ARG A 126 7.47 18.73 -3.40
CA ARG A 126 6.01 18.90 -3.56
C ARG A 126 5.56 20.34 -3.37
N LEU A 127 6.18 21.06 -2.44
CA LEU A 127 5.93 22.48 -2.21
C LEU A 127 6.29 23.33 -3.43
N ALA A 128 7.48 23.12 -3.98
CA ALA A 128 7.92 23.79 -5.21
C ALA A 128 6.99 23.46 -6.39
N ASP A 129 6.62 22.19 -6.55
CA ASP A 129 5.70 21.75 -7.61
C ASP A 129 4.31 22.41 -7.48
N THR A 130 3.82 22.57 -6.24
CA THR A 130 2.53 23.23 -5.97
C THR A 130 2.61 24.73 -6.20
N ALA A 131 3.71 25.39 -5.81
CA ALA A 131 3.92 26.81 -6.06
C ALA A 131 3.95 27.14 -7.57
N ASN A 132 4.51 26.22 -8.37
CA ASN A 132 4.64 26.31 -9.82
C ASN A 132 3.36 25.93 -10.58
N ASN A 133 2.35 25.34 -9.94
CA ASN A 133 1.08 24.98 -10.58
C ASN A 133 -0.08 25.90 -10.15
N PRO A 134 -0.42 26.93 -10.94
CA PRO A 134 -1.47 27.90 -10.59
C PRO A 134 -2.89 27.28 -10.52
N ALA A 135 -3.11 26.09 -11.08
CA ALA A 135 -4.40 25.38 -10.97
C ALA A 135 -4.71 24.93 -9.54
N ASN A 136 -3.68 24.65 -8.73
CA ASN A 136 -3.85 24.23 -7.32
C ASN A 136 -4.06 25.40 -6.34
N ARG A 137 -3.81 26.66 -6.74
CA ARG A 137 -4.02 27.83 -5.87
C ARG A 137 -5.49 28.06 -5.49
N LYS A 138 -6.45 27.47 -6.22
CA LYS A 138 -7.89 27.62 -5.95
C LYS A 138 -8.39 26.81 -4.74
N HIS A 139 -7.63 25.84 -4.25
CA HIS A 139 -8.02 25.04 -3.08
C HIS A 139 -7.41 25.55 -1.76
N SER A 140 -6.51 26.52 -1.81
CA SER A 140 -5.81 27.09 -0.65
C SER A 140 -6.17 28.56 -0.36
N ALA A 141 -7.23 29.09 -1.00
CA ALA A 141 -7.76 30.44 -0.77
C ALA A 141 -8.91 30.44 0.26
#